data_AF-A0AAD5LFA9-F1
#
_entry.id   AF-A0AAD5LFA9-F1
#
_cell.length_a   1.000
_cell.length_b   1.000
_cell.length_c   1.000
_cell.angle_alpha   90.00
_cell.angle_beta   90.00
_cell.angle_gamma   90.00
#
_symmetry.space_group_name_H-M   'P 1'
#
loop_
_entity.id
_entity.type
_entity.pdbx_description
1 polymer ?
#
loop_
_entity_poly.entity_id
_entity_poly.type
_entity_poly.pdbx_seq_one_letter_code
_entity_poly.pdbx_strand_id
1 'polypeptide(L)'
;MASFFITPCQAERYPHFAQFLKNLFEHKLCPNNFATKSQNDERREVFREYQRTKKSYDAVKLIYDSIWDIIANTRVEDEKSLKLLEETFISSELHQSMRIIKEEKLKDDDNLHVFGIHFKQEPIDDDIAVWAQEQLKNELVEKGVLLLSELGQDVQGNNEDLILAKISQLSSLISSRMEALDDCKKIMEENDVLLKEQYTKYTTILLESLHIMENLLQEHMIDGENRRNIAKSESLEVQCDALYLKIKSLHLEILYETYTEQTVPALKKISKELETKSEQIENEIRASQLRLNRYKSVGEEFNCLVKEYSKLREAIKQKRWTLDKLKSYSSN
;
A
#
# COMPACT_ATOMS: atom_id res chain seq x y z
N MET A 1 20.00 3.71 19.99
CA MET A 1 19.91 4.29 18.63
C MET A 1 20.76 3.57 17.58
N ALA A 2 21.76 2.76 17.93
CA ALA A 2 22.51 1.96 16.94
C ALA A 2 21.71 0.76 16.37
N SER A 3 20.62 0.36 17.02
CA SER A 3 19.76 -0.77 16.63
C SER A 3 18.71 -0.43 15.56
N PHE A 4 18.56 0.84 15.18
CA PHE A 4 17.54 1.26 14.20
C PHE A 4 18.01 1.18 12.74
N PHE A 5 19.31 1.06 12.49
CA PHE A 5 19.89 1.08 11.14
C PHE A 5 20.44 -0.28 10.67
N ILE A 6 20.35 -1.33 11.49
CA ILE A 6 20.87 -2.67 11.14
C ILE A 6 19.78 -3.71 11.46
N THR A 7 19.22 -4.33 10.42
CA THR A 7 18.35 -5.50 10.56
C THR A 7 19.18 -6.66 11.16
N PRO A 8 18.64 -7.49 12.07
CA PRO A 8 19.42 -8.53 12.78
C PRO A 8 20.27 -9.43 11.87
N CYS A 9 19.79 -9.75 10.66
CA CYS A 9 20.53 -10.53 9.66
C CYS A 9 21.80 -9.85 9.10
N GLN A 10 21.90 -8.52 9.11
CA GLN A 10 23.08 -7.79 8.59
C GLN A 10 24.17 -7.64 9.65
N ALA A 11 23.83 -7.71 10.94
CA ALA A 11 24.77 -7.68 12.05
C ALA A 11 25.61 -8.95 12.15
N GLU A 12 25.04 -10.12 11.81
CA GLU A 12 25.75 -11.41 11.82
C GLU A 12 26.75 -11.55 10.65
N ARG A 13 26.50 -10.88 9.52
CA ARG A 13 27.30 -11.05 8.30
C ARG A 13 28.57 -10.20 8.27
N TYR A 14 28.62 -9.09 9.02
CA TYR A 14 29.79 -8.19 9.08
C TYR A 14 30.08 -7.70 10.52
N PRO A 15 30.66 -8.56 11.39
CA PRO A 15 30.88 -8.25 12.81
C PRO A 15 31.85 -7.09 13.02
N HIS A 16 32.88 -6.96 12.17
CA HIS A 16 33.84 -5.85 12.25
C HIS A 16 33.24 -4.50 11.89
N PHE A 17 32.25 -4.46 10.99
CA PHE A 17 31.55 -3.22 10.64
C PHE A 17 30.58 -2.79 11.74
N ALA A 18 29.87 -3.74 12.35
CA ALA A 18 29.05 -3.48 13.54
C ALA A 18 29.90 -3.00 14.73
N GLN A 19 31.10 -3.57 14.92
CA GLN A 19 32.04 -3.14 15.95
C GLN A 19 32.68 -1.78 15.62
N PHE A 20 32.94 -1.49 14.34
CA PHE A 20 33.39 -0.17 13.89
C PHE A 20 32.32 0.90 14.09
N LEU A 21 31.06 0.60 13.76
CA LEU A 21 29.92 1.48 14.05
C LEU A 21 29.75 1.67 15.55
N LYS A 22 29.84 0.60 16.34
CA LYS A 22 29.80 0.69 17.82
C LYS A 22 30.92 1.58 18.36
N ASN A 23 32.15 1.42 17.86
CA ASN A 23 33.29 2.26 18.24
C ASN A 23 33.16 3.71 17.72
N LEU A 24 32.54 3.93 16.56
CA LEU A 24 32.21 5.28 16.06
C LEU A 24 31.16 5.96 16.94
N PHE A 25 30.14 5.21 17.37
CA PHE A 25 29.10 5.68 18.28
C PHE A 25 29.63 5.89 19.70
N GLU A 26 30.54 5.06 20.19
CA GLU A 26 31.14 5.22 21.51
C GLU A 26 32.20 6.34 21.57
N HIS A 27 33.02 6.54 20.51
CA HIS A 27 34.11 7.51 20.54
C HIS A 27 33.91 8.82 19.77
N LYS A 28 32.94 8.92 18.84
CA LYS A 28 32.76 10.15 18.02
C LYS A 28 31.32 10.57 17.75
N LEU A 29 30.32 9.75 18.04
CA LEU A 29 28.91 10.04 17.77
C LEU A 29 28.02 9.80 19.00
N CYS A 30 28.37 10.45 20.11
CA CYS A 30 27.36 11.01 21.01
C CYS A 30 27.27 12.53 20.78
N PRO A 31 26.61 13.02 19.71
CA PRO A 31 26.48 14.43 19.41
C PRO A 31 25.04 14.88 19.70
N ASN A 32 24.50 14.52 20.87
CA ASN A 32 23.36 15.27 21.43
C ASN A 32 23.81 16.36 22.42
N ASN A 33 25.11 16.64 22.47
CA ASN A 33 25.66 17.84 23.10
C ASN A 33 26.84 18.34 22.26
N PHE A 34 26.54 19.09 21.20
CA PHE A 34 27.51 20.01 20.60
C PHE A 34 27.82 21.13 21.59
N ALA A 35 28.68 20.82 22.55
CA ALA A 35 29.37 21.74 23.43
C ALA A 35 30.21 20.92 24.43
N THR A 36 31.50 21.24 24.58
CA THR A 36 32.24 20.87 25.79
C THR A 36 31.43 21.33 27.02
N LYS A 37 31.57 20.69 28.20
CA LYS A 37 30.85 21.16 29.42
C LYS A 37 30.99 22.69 29.59
N SER A 38 32.17 23.24 29.28
CA SER A 38 32.44 24.69 29.19
C SER A 38 31.50 25.44 28.25
N GLN A 39 31.33 25.00 27.00
CA GLN A 39 30.43 25.64 26.03
C GLN A 39 28.95 25.51 26.40
N ASN A 40 28.54 24.44 27.08
CA ASN A 40 27.15 24.28 27.54
C ASN A 40 26.85 25.17 28.75
N ASP A 41 27.87 25.46 29.56
CA ASP A 41 27.78 26.40 30.67
C ASP A 41 27.82 27.86 30.18
N GLU A 42 28.65 28.18 29.18
CA GLU A 42 28.62 29.47 28.46
C GLU A 42 27.29 29.71 27.76
N ARG A 43 26.73 28.71 27.07
CA ARG A 43 25.40 28.81 26.46
C ARG A 43 24.31 29.04 27.49
N ARG A 44 24.41 28.45 28.68
CA ARG A 44 23.47 28.70 29.77
C ARG A 44 23.64 30.11 30.34
N GLU A 45 24.86 30.64 30.45
CA GLU A 45 25.06 32.04 30.86
C GLU A 45 24.50 33.01 29.82
N VAL A 46 24.84 32.83 28.54
CA VAL A 46 24.31 33.67 27.45
C VAL A 46 22.79 33.58 27.38
N PHE A 47 22.20 32.41 27.61
CA PHE A 47 20.74 32.28 27.66
C PHE A 47 20.13 32.98 28.88
N ARG A 48 20.80 32.97 30.05
CA ARG A 48 20.38 33.74 31.23
C ARG A 48 20.48 35.24 30.97
N GLU A 49 21.57 35.70 30.38
CA GLU A 49 21.74 37.11 29.98
C GLU A 49 20.67 37.52 28.97
N TYR A 50 20.41 36.70 27.96
CA TYR A 50 19.34 36.92 26.99
C TYR A 50 17.96 36.97 27.65
N GLN A 51 17.65 36.08 28.60
CA GLN A 51 16.39 36.15 29.33
C GLN A 51 16.29 37.42 30.20
N ARG A 52 17.39 37.87 30.81
CA ARG A 52 17.43 39.13 31.57
C ARG A 52 17.22 40.34 30.67
N THR A 53 17.92 40.41 29.53
CA THR A 53 17.77 41.52 28.57
C THR A 53 16.39 41.51 27.94
N LYS A 54 15.85 40.34 27.61
CA LYS A 54 14.48 40.20 27.12
C LYS A 54 13.45 40.69 28.14
N LYS A 55 13.54 40.27 29.40
CA LYS A 55 12.65 40.76 30.47
C LYS A 55 12.76 42.28 30.66
N SER A 56 13.98 42.81 30.61
CA SER A 56 14.24 44.25 30.68
C SER A 56 13.62 45.00 29.50
N TYR A 57 13.75 44.47 28.28
CA TYR A 57 13.16 45.03 27.06
C TYR A 57 11.63 44.96 27.10
N ASP A 58 11.06 43.81 27.46
CA ASP A 58 9.62 43.62 27.55
C ASP A 58 9.00 44.57 28.60
N ALA A 59 9.71 44.85 29.70
CA ALA A 59 9.29 45.84 30.70
C ALA A 59 9.32 47.28 30.15
N VAL A 60 10.38 47.67 29.44
CA VAL A 60 10.48 48.99 28.79
C VAL A 60 9.43 49.13 27.69
N LYS A 61 9.18 48.08 26.91
CA LYS A 61 8.14 48.07 25.88
C LYS A 61 6.75 48.21 26.48
N LEU A 62 6.48 47.56 27.61
CA LEU A 62 5.19 47.71 28.30
C LEU A 62 4.98 49.16 28.75
N ILE A 63 6.02 49.79 29.30
CA ILE A 63 5.98 51.22 29.66
C ILE A 63 5.73 52.09 28.41
N TYR A 64 6.42 51.80 27.31
CA TYR A 64 6.26 52.50 26.03
C TYR A 64 4.84 52.37 25.47
N ASP A 65 4.30 51.15 25.44
CA ASP A 65 2.95 50.85 24.95
C ASP A 65 1.89 51.50 25.84
N SER A 66 2.07 51.51 27.18
CA SER A 66 1.18 52.24 28.08
C SER A 66 1.27 53.77 27.90
N ILE A 67 2.46 54.34 27.73
CA ILE A 67 2.59 55.78 27.43
C ILE A 67 1.93 56.12 26.10
N TRP A 68 2.06 55.27 25.08
CA TRP A 68 1.35 55.42 23.82
C TRP A 68 -0.16 55.29 23.95
N ASP A 69 -0.64 54.36 24.78
CA ASP A 69 -2.07 54.21 25.08
C ASP A 69 -2.61 55.43 25.87
N ILE A 70 -1.81 56.05 26.73
CA ILE A 70 -2.12 57.34 27.41
C ILE A 70 -2.21 58.49 26.39
N ILE A 71 -1.27 58.56 25.45
CA ILE A 71 -1.27 59.56 24.38
C ILE A 71 -2.48 59.35 23.45
N ALA A 72 -2.84 58.09 23.16
CA ALA A 72 -3.98 57.74 22.32
C ALA A 72 -5.34 57.95 23.03
N ASN A 73 -5.39 57.77 24.36
CA ASN A 73 -6.58 58.03 25.17
C ASN A 73 -6.75 59.53 25.46
N THR A 74 -7.46 60.19 24.57
CA THR A 74 -7.91 61.61 24.61
C THR A 74 -8.90 61.96 25.75
N ARG A 75 -8.74 61.38 26.94
CA ARG A 75 -9.56 61.68 28.13
C ARG A 75 -8.85 62.50 29.22
N VAL A 76 -7.62 62.91 28.99
CA VAL A 76 -6.90 63.82 29.90
C VAL A 76 -7.24 65.26 29.54
N GLU A 77 -7.83 65.99 30.47
CA GLU A 77 -8.36 67.35 30.30
C GLU A 77 -7.29 68.45 30.12
N ASP A 78 -6.00 68.10 30.07
CA ASP A 78 -4.90 69.07 30.08
C ASP A 78 -4.05 69.00 28.79
N GLU A 79 -4.56 69.67 27.75
CA GLU A 79 -4.02 69.68 26.38
C GLU A 79 -2.58 70.24 26.27
N LYS A 80 -2.13 70.99 27.28
CA LYS A 80 -0.78 71.56 27.36
C LYS A 80 0.25 70.54 27.85
N SER A 81 -0.12 69.75 28.85
CA SER A 81 0.71 68.74 29.49
C SER A 81 0.94 67.54 28.56
N LEU A 82 -0.05 67.20 27.73
CA LEU A 82 0.07 66.19 26.68
C LEU A 82 1.03 66.59 25.55
N LYS A 83 0.93 67.84 25.06
CA LYS A 83 1.85 68.35 24.02
C LYS A 83 3.28 68.44 24.53
N LEU A 84 3.45 68.87 25.80
CA LEU A 84 4.77 68.89 26.43
C LEU A 84 5.32 67.46 26.65
N LEU A 85 4.45 66.50 26.99
CA LEU A 85 4.84 65.10 27.12
C LEU A 85 5.22 64.47 25.78
N GLU A 86 4.48 64.76 24.71
CA GLU A 86 4.81 64.34 23.34
C GLU A 86 6.14 64.93 22.88
N GLU A 87 6.37 66.23 23.10
CA GLU A 87 7.62 66.90 22.75
C GLU A 87 8.81 66.36 23.56
N THR A 88 8.64 66.15 24.87
CA THR A 88 9.68 65.57 25.73
C THR A 88 9.94 64.10 25.40
N PHE A 89 8.91 63.32 25.05
CA PHE A 89 9.05 61.92 24.65
C PHE A 89 9.79 61.79 23.33
N ILE A 90 9.41 62.57 22.30
CA ILE A 90 10.14 62.64 21.04
C ILE A 90 11.60 63.07 21.28
N SER A 91 11.83 64.04 22.16
CA SER A 91 13.20 64.46 22.50
C SER A 91 14.00 63.35 23.20
N SER A 92 13.37 62.53 24.03
CA SER A 92 14.00 61.41 24.75
C SER A 92 14.28 60.20 23.83
N GLU A 93 13.38 59.90 22.89
CA GLU A 93 13.57 58.90 21.84
C GLU A 93 14.70 59.30 20.89
N LEU A 94 14.75 60.58 20.49
CA LEU A 94 15.88 61.13 19.74
C LEU A 94 17.18 61.06 20.54
N HIS A 95 17.14 61.32 21.85
CA HIS A 95 18.30 61.20 22.72
C HIS A 95 18.79 59.75 22.88
N GLN A 96 17.90 58.77 23.08
CA GLN A 96 18.26 57.36 23.20
C GLN A 96 18.75 56.76 21.88
N SER A 97 18.09 57.07 20.77
CA SER A 97 18.55 56.64 19.45
C SER A 97 19.91 57.25 19.08
N MET A 98 20.18 58.51 19.44
CA MET A 98 21.52 59.10 19.33
C MET A 98 22.54 58.44 20.28
N ARG A 99 22.11 57.97 21.46
CA ARG A 99 22.96 57.23 22.42
C ARG A 99 23.31 55.82 21.94
N ILE A 100 22.38 55.11 21.29
CA ILE A 100 22.64 53.78 20.69
C ILE A 100 23.66 53.90 19.54
N ILE A 101 23.67 55.01 18.81
CA ILE A 101 24.65 55.27 17.75
C ILE A 101 26.07 55.55 18.32
N LYS A 102 26.18 55.98 19.59
CA LYS A 102 27.45 56.18 20.30
C LYS A 102 27.62 55.12 21.39
N GLU A 103 28.13 53.94 21.04
CA GLU A 103 28.67 53.00 22.02
C GLU A 103 29.87 53.64 22.77
N GLU A 104 29.62 54.43 23.81
CA GLU A 104 30.64 54.84 24.77
C GLU A 104 30.25 54.47 26.19
N LYS A 105 31.20 53.81 26.86
CA LYS A 105 31.11 53.31 28.22
C LYS A 105 30.91 54.46 29.21
N LEU A 106 30.11 54.18 30.24
CA LEU A 106 29.94 54.97 31.46
C LEU A 106 31.24 55.60 31.98
N LYS A 107 31.22 56.92 32.16
CA LYS A 107 31.91 57.60 33.26
C LYS A 107 31.06 58.76 33.78
N ASP A 108 30.96 58.80 35.12
CA ASP A 108 30.66 59.98 35.94
C ASP A 108 31.58 61.13 35.52
N ASP A 109 31.01 62.21 35.00
CA ASP A 109 31.05 63.52 35.64
C ASP A 109 30.29 64.53 34.78
N ASP A 110 29.59 65.43 35.46
CA ASP A 110 28.72 66.44 34.89
C ASP A 110 29.43 67.35 33.87
N ASN A 111 28.81 67.43 32.68
CA ASN A 111 28.75 68.50 31.68
C ASN A 111 28.86 67.92 30.27
N LEU A 112 27.69 67.63 29.69
CA LEU A 112 27.52 67.03 28.37
C LEU A 112 27.99 68.01 27.26
N HIS A 113 29.20 67.83 26.74
CA HIS A 113 29.67 68.55 25.56
C HIS A 113 29.49 67.70 24.29
N VAL A 114 28.46 68.01 23.49
CA VAL A 114 28.37 67.55 22.10
C VAL A 114 27.87 68.72 21.23
N PHE A 115 28.74 69.21 20.34
CA PHE A 115 28.45 70.18 19.26
C PHE A 115 27.78 71.51 19.65
N GLY A 116 28.30 72.25 20.63
CA GLY A 116 28.12 73.71 20.69
C GLY A 116 26.69 74.26 20.76
N ILE A 117 25.69 73.44 21.13
CA ILE A 117 24.31 73.87 21.35
C ILE A 117 24.00 73.64 22.82
N HIS A 118 23.71 74.73 23.54
CA HIS A 118 23.15 74.65 24.87
C HIS A 118 21.72 74.12 24.78
N PHE A 119 21.51 72.84 25.08
CA PHE A 119 20.21 72.44 25.62
C PHE A 119 20.28 72.69 27.11
N LYS A 120 19.68 73.81 27.54
CA LYS A 120 19.24 73.91 28.93
C LYS A 120 18.30 72.71 29.14
N GLN A 121 18.67 71.79 30.03
CA GLN A 121 17.66 71.05 30.76
C GLN A 121 16.82 72.12 31.44
N GLU A 122 15.69 72.48 30.85
CA GLU A 122 14.63 73.03 31.66
C GLU A 122 14.30 71.93 32.67
N PRO A 123 14.26 72.25 33.97
CA PRO A 123 13.88 71.28 34.97
C PRO A 123 12.50 70.79 34.56
N ILE A 124 12.40 69.48 34.31
CA ILE A 124 11.10 68.82 34.23
C ILE A 124 10.38 69.27 35.50
N ASP A 125 9.23 69.94 35.36
CA ASP A 125 8.40 70.24 36.52
C ASP A 125 8.16 68.89 37.20
N ASP A 126 8.60 68.76 38.47
CA ASP A 126 8.44 67.53 39.25
C ASP A 126 6.97 67.07 39.19
N ASP A 127 6.03 68.01 39.07
CA ASP A 127 4.60 67.80 38.93
C ASP A 127 4.19 67.03 37.66
N ILE A 128 4.88 67.19 36.52
CA ILE A 128 4.56 66.49 35.26
C ILE A 128 5.11 65.06 35.28
N ALA A 129 6.29 64.87 35.86
CA ALA A 129 6.85 63.54 36.07
C ALA A 129 6.02 62.74 37.09
N VAL A 130 5.56 63.38 38.17
CA VAL A 130 4.66 62.79 39.17
C VAL A 130 3.31 62.46 38.54
N TRP A 131 2.73 63.36 37.74
CA TRP A 131 1.47 63.13 37.03
C TRP A 131 1.56 61.95 36.05
N ALA A 132 2.62 61.87 35.24
CA ALA A 132 2.82 60.77 34.30
C ALA A 132 3.04 59.42 35.01
N GLN A 133 3.75 59.42 36.16
CA GLN A 133 3.93 58.21 36.97
C GLN A 133 2.62 57.73 37.60
N GLU A 134 1.77 58.66 38.05
CA GLU A 134 0.47 58.33 38.64
C GLU A 134 -0.52 57.80 37.61
N GLN A 135 -0.58 58.39 36.42
CA GLN A 135 -1.41 57.89 35.31
C GLN A 135 -0.93 56.53 34.78
N LEU A 136 0.38 56.34 34.62
CA LEU A 136 0.97 55.06 34.22
C LEU A 136 0.67 53.95 35.25
N LYS A 137 0.70 54.28 36.55
CA LYS A 137 0.33 53.34 37.61
C LYS A 137 -1.14 52.94 37.49
N ASN A 138 -2.04 53.89 37.24
CA ASN A 138 -3.48 53.62 37.16
C ASN A 138 -3.83 52.74 35.95
N GLU A 139 -3.24 52.99 34.78
CA GLU A 139 -3.48 52.16 33.59
C GLU A 139 -2.86 50.76 33.72
N LEU A 140 -1.69 50.66 34.36
CA LEU A 140 -1.07 49.37 34.66
C LEU A 140 -1.93 48.55 35.64
N VAL A 141 -2.54 49.22 36.62
CA VAL A 141 -3.50 48.61 37.54
C VAL A 141 -4.77 48.19 36.79
N GLU A 142 -5.31 49.01 35.89
CA GLU A 142 -6.48 48.66 35.05
C GLU A 142 -6.21 47.43 34.17
N LYS A 143 -5.07 47.40 33.47
CA LYS A 143 -4.62 46.23 32.67
C LYS A 143 -4.40 45.00 33.56
N GLY A 144 -3.86 45.18 34.77
CA GLY A 144 -3.70 44.11 35.76
C GLY A 144 -5.04 43.55 36.27
N VAL A 145 -6.04 44.41 36.47
CA VAL A 145 -7.40 44.02 36.86
C VAL A 145 -8.11 43.27 35.74
N LEU A 146 -7.95 43.69 34.48
CA LEU A 146 -8.48 42.96 33.31
C LEU A 146 -7.93 41.53 33.25
N LEU A 147 -6.62 41.36 33.43
CA LEU A 147 -5.99 40.03 33.46
C LEU A 147 -6.49 39.18 34.64
N LEU A 148 -6.65 39.77 35.82
CA LEU A 148 -7.22 39.07 36.98
C LEU A 148 -8.67 38.62 36.75
N SER A 149 -9.46 39.43 36.04
CA SER A 149 -10.84 39.10 35.67
C SER A 149 -10.91 37.93 34.68
N GLU A 150 -10.00 37.88 33.71
CA GLU A 150 -9.91 36.80 32.72
C GLU A 150 -9.40 35.49 33.35
N LEU A 151 -8.61 35.60 34.42
CA LEU A 151 -8.21 34.49 35.30
C LEU A 151 -9.32 34.06 36.29
N GLY A 152 -10.48 34.72 36.29
CA GLY A 152 -11.64 34.37 37.10
C GLY A 152 -11.56 34.76 38.57
N GLN A 153 -10.68 35.71 38.95
CA GLN A 153 -10.63 36.24 40.31
C GLN A 153 -11.59 37.44 40.45
N ASP A 154 -12.50 37.37 41.43
CA ASP A 154 -13.41 38.47 41.72
C ASP A 154 -12.65 39.64 42.37
N VAL A 155 -12.70 40.81 41.73
CA VAL A 155 -12.13 42.07 42.20
C VAL A 155 -13.26 42.93 42.76
N GLN A 156 -14.02 42.38 43.71
CA GLN A 156 -14.97 43.16 44.51
C GLN A 156 -14.28 43.57 45.81
N GLY A 157 -13.63 44.74 45.77
CA GLY A 157 -13.02 45.36 46.95
C GLY A 157 -12.07 46.49 46.57
N ASN A 158 -12.48 47.74 46.82
CA ASN A 158 -11.78 49.01 46.53
C ASN A 158 -10.48 49.26 47.33
N ASN A 159 -9.69 48.23 47.64
CA ASN A 159 -8.40 48.43 48.28
C ASN A 159 -7.30 48.25 47.22
N GLU A 160 -6.74 49.36 46.74
CA GLU A 160 -5.63 49.39 45.77
C GLU A 160 -4.47 48.48 46.21
N ASP A 161 -4.20 48.39 47.51
CA ASP A 161 -3.17 47.50 48.08
C ASP A 161 -3.49 46.00 47.91
N LEU A 162 -4.77 45.61 47.98
CA LEU A 162 -5.18 44.23 47.71
C LEU A 162 -5.11 43.90 46.22
N ILE A 163 -5.39 44.87 45.36
CA ILE A 163 -5.26 44.72 43.91
C ILE A 163 -3.79 44.59 43.53
N LEU A 164 -2.90 45.43 44.07
CA LEU A 164 -1.45 45.34 43.86
C LEU A 164 -0.87 44.04 44.45
N ALA A 165 -1.34 43.58 45.61
CA ALA A 165 -0.95 42.29 46.16
C ALA A 165 -1.42 41.12 45.28
N LYS A 166 -2.64 41.17 44.73
CA LYS A 166 -3.14 40.17 43.77
C LYS A 166 -2.39 40.21 42.43
N ILE A 167 -2.03 41.39 41.93
CA ILE A 167 -1.21 41.56 40.71
C ILE A 167 0.21 41.01 40.93
N SER A 168 0.82 41.22 42.09
CA SER A 168 2.12 40.60 42.39
C SER A 168 2.03 39.08 42.54
N GLN A 169 0.91 38.56 43.04
CA GLN A 169 0.64 37.12 43.12
C GLN A 169 0.20 36.49 41.78
N LEU A 170 -0.23 37.29 40.80
CA LEU A 170 -0.68 36.84 39.47
C LEU A 170 0.39 36.00 38.77
N SER A 171 1.66 36.40 38.87
CA SER A 171 2.77 35.61 38.30
C SER A 171 2.87 34.22 38.94
N SER A 172 2.60 34.07 40.23
CA SER A 172 2.61 32.76 40.90
C SER A 172 1.40 31.91 40.52
N LEU A 173 0.23 32.54 40.36
CA LEU A 173 -1.01 31.87 39.93
C LEU A 173 -0.91 31.39 38.47
N ILE A 174 -0.34 32.21 37.58
CA ILE A 174 -0.11 31.83 36.18
C ILE A 174 0.87 30.65 36.11
N SER A 175 1.97 30.68 36.86
CA SER A 175 2.92 29.57 36.91
C SER A 175 2.26 28.28 37.41
N SER A 176 1.47 28.34 38.50
CA SER A 176 0.75 27.18 39.02
C SER A 176 -0.31 26.64 38.04
N ARG A 177 -1.03 27.52 37.34
CA ARG A 177 -1.98 27.12 36.29
C ARG A 177 -1.29 26.52 35.08
N MET A 178 -0.12 27.04 34.72
CA MET A 178 0.69 26.53 33.61
C MET A 178 1.24 25.13 33.93
N GLU A 179 1.68 24.89 35.17
CA GLU A 179 2.05 23.56 35.66
C GLU A 179 0.85 22.59 35.62
N ALA A 180 -0.30 23.01 36.13
CA ALA A 180 -1.52 22.19 36.07
C ALA A 180 -1.94 21.86 34.63
N LEU A 181 -1.77 22.81 33.70
CA LEU A 181 -2.06 22.61 32.28
C LEU A 181 -1.07 21.64 31.62
N ASP A 182 0.21 21.70 32.00
CA ASP A 182 1.23 20.75 31.53
C ASP A 182 0.95 19.34 32.04
N ASP A 183 0.55 19.19 33.30
CA ASP A 183 0.18 17.90 33.87
C ASP A 183 -1.10 17.35 33.24
N CYS A 184 -2.12 18.19 33.01
CA CYS A 184 -3.30 17.79 32.25
C CYS A 184 -2.95 17.32 30.84
N LYS A 185 -2.02 18.00 30.15
CA LYS A 185 -1.56 17.58 28.81
C LYS A 185 -0.89 16.22 28.84
N LYS A 186 0.01 15.96 29.80
CA LYS A 186 0.65 14.64 29.95
C LYS A 186 -0.38 13.55 30.17
N ILE A 187 -1.35 13.79 31.06
CA ILE A 187 -2.44 12.83 31.31
C ILE A 187 -3.28 12.59 30.06
N MET A 188 -3.54 13.62 29.25
CA MET A 188 -4.24 13.45 27.96
C MET A 188 -3.43 12.61 26.98
N GLU A 189 -2.13 12.86 26.85
CA GLU A 189 -1.24 12.08 25.98
C GLU A 189 -1.15 10.61 26.42
N GLU A 190 -1.04 10.34 27.72
CA GLU A 190 -1.06 8.99 28.27
C GLU A 190 -2.39 8.27 27.99
N ASN A 191 -3.52 8.96 28.19
CA ASN A 191 -4.83 8.40 27.88
C ASN A 191 -5.01 8.11 26.38
N ASP A 192 -4.50 8.97 25.50
CA ASP A 192 -4.55 8.75 24.05
C ASP A 192 -3.75 7.52 23.63
N VAL A 193 -2.58 7.28 24.25
CA VAL A 193 -1.78 6.07 24.02
C VAL A 193 -2.54 4.84 24.51
N LEU A 194 -3.06 4.86 25.74
CA LEU A 194 -3.84 3.75 26.28
C LEU A 194 -5.08 3.44 25.42
N LEU A 195 -5.78 4.47 24.95
CA LEU A 195 -6.94 4.33 24.09
C LEU A 195 -6.57 3.64 22.76
N LYS A 196 -5.47 4.06 22.13
CA LYS A 196 -4.95 3.42 20.91
C LYS A 196 -4.58 1.96 21.17
N GLU A 197 -3.93 1.65 22.28
CA GLU A 197 -3.60 0.27 22.65
C GLU A 197 -4.84 -0.60 22.89
N GLN A 198 -5.89 -0.04 23.48
CA GLN A 198 -7.15 -0.76 23.63
C GLN A 198 -7.82 -1.00 22.28
N TYR A 199 -7.89 0.01 21.42
CA TYR A 199 -8.44 -0.15 20.07
C TYR A 199 -7.68 -1.21 19.27
N THR A 200 -6.35 -1.20 19.30
CA THR A 200 -5.57 -2.22 18.58
C THR A 200 -5.88 -3.61 19.11
N LYS A 201 -5.91 -3.82 20.44
CA LYS A 201 -6.29 -5.10 21.06
C LYS A 201 -7.69 -5.57 20.65
N TYR A 202 -8.69 -4.69 20.67
CA TYR A 202 -10.04 -5.04 20.23
C TYR A 202 -10.08 -5.42 18.75
N THR A 203 -9.40 -4.66 17.89
CA THR A 203 -9.35 -4.97 16.46
C THR A 203 -8.62 -6.27 16.15
N THR A 204 -7.53 -6.58 16.86
CA THR A 204 -6.81 -7.85 16.67
C THR A 204 -7.65 -9.04 17.10
N ILE A 205 -8.31 -8.97 18.27
CA ILE A 205 -9.22 -10.03 18.74
C ILE A 205 -10.37 -10.23 17.77
N LEU A 206 -10.94 -9.13 17.24
CA LEU A 206 -12.02 -9.22 16.27
C LEU A 206 -11.55 -9.91 14.98
N LEU A 207 -10.38 -9.55 14.47
CA LEU A 207 -9.79 -10.18 13.27
C LEU A 207 -9.48 -11.67 13.52
N GLU A 208 -8.93 -12.03 14.68
CA GLU A 208 -8.70 -13.43 15.06
C GLU A 208 -10.01 -14.21 15.12
N SER A 209 -11.06 -13.64 15.72
CA SER A 209 -12.37 -14.28 15.78
C SER A 209 -13.00 -14.48 14.40
N LEU A 210 -12.81 -13.51 13.49
CA LEU A 210 -13.25 -13.60 12.11
C LEU A 210 -12.50 -14.70 11.37
N HIS A 211 -11.17 -14.76 11.55
CA HIS A 211 -10.35 -15.79 10.92
C HIS A 211 -10.72 -17.21 11.40
N ILE A 212 -10.99 -17.38 12.71
CA ILE A 212 -11.50 -18.66 13.24
C ILE A 212 -12.84 -19.01 12.61
N MET A 213 -13.75 -18.04 12.48
CA MET A 213 -15.06 -18.26 11.85
C MET A 213 -14.93 -18.62 10.37
N GLU A 214 -14.02 -17.97 9.64
CA GLU A 214 -13.72 -18.28 8.24
C GLU A 214 -13.18 -19.71 8.11
N ASN A 215 -12.20 -20.09 8.93
CA ASN A 215 -11.63 -21.44 8.90
C ASN A 215 -12.70 -22.50 9.21
N LEU A 216 -13.54 -22.28 10.23
CA LEU A 216 -14.63 -23.20 10.57
C LEU A 216 -15.65 -23.31 9.42
N LEU A 217 -15.95 -22.19 8.75
CA LEU A 217 -16.85 -22.20 7.60
C LEU A 217 -16.24 -22.96 6.42
N GLN A 218 -14.96 -22.72 6.13
CA GLN A 218 -14.23 -23.43 5.07
C GLN A 218 -14.17 -24.93 5.37
N GLU A 219 -13.78 -25.33 6.58
CA GLU A 219 -13.75 -26.73 7.02
C GLU A 219 -15.14 -27.37 6.87
N HIS A 220 -16.19 -26.74 7.39
CA HIS A 220 -17.53 -27.30 7.32
C HIS A 220 -18.09 -27.34 5.88
N MET A 221 -17.79 -26.34 5.06
CA MET A 221 -18.19 -26.34 3.65
C MET A 221 -17.47 -27.42 2.85
N ILE A 222 -16.15 -27.54 3.02
CA ILE A 222 -15.33 -28.54 2.32
C ILE A 222 -15.70 -29.95 2.79
N ASP A 223 -15.80 -30.19 4.10
CA ASP A 223 -16.18 -31.49 4.64
C ASP A 223 -17.62 -31.86 4.28
N GLY A 224 -18.54 -30.89 4.34
CA GLY A 224 -19.92 -31.09 3.94
C GLY A 224 -20.06 -31.44 2.46
N GLU A 225 -19.32 -30.75 1.59
CA GLU A 225 -19.26 -31.03 0.16
C GLU A 225 -18.62 -32.39 -0.12
N ASN A 226 -17.50 -32.69 0.54
CA ASN A 226 -16.79 -33.96 0.37
C ASN A 226 -17.65 -35.14 0.80
N ARG A 227 -18.33 -35.06 1.96
CA ARG A 227 -19.28 -36.09 2.41
C ARG A 227 -20.42 -36.28 1.42
N ARG A 228 -20.97 -35.20 0.87
CA ARG A 228 -22.01 -35.27 -0.17
C ARG A 228 -21.48 -35.92 -1.46
N ASN A 229 -20.26 -35.62 -1.86
CA ASN A 229 -19.62 -36.23 -3.03
C ASN A 229 -19.32 -37.70 -2.85
N ILE A 230 -18.83 -38.12 -1.66
CA ILE A 230 -18.60 -39.53 -1.34
C ILE A 230 -19.92 -40.31 -1.39
N ALA A 231 -20.96 -39.85 -0.70
CA ALA A 231 -22.27 -40.51 -0.72
C ALA A 231 -22.89 -40.58 -2.13
N LYS A 232 -22.68 -39.54 -2.95
CA LYS A 232 -23.11 -39.54 -4.35
C LYS A 232 -22.32 -40.53 -5.20
N SER A 233 -21.00 -40.62 -5.00
CA SER A 233 -20.14 -41.58 -5.69
C SER A 233 -20.55 -43.02 -5.36
N GLU A 234 -20.76 -43.34 -4.07
CA GLU A 234 -21.22 -44.65 -3.62
C GLU A 234 -22.59 -44.99 -4.22
N SER A 235 -23.53 -44.04 -4.24
CA SER A 235 -24.84 -44.26 -4.86
C SER A 235 -24.74 -44.53 -6.36
N LEU A 236 -23.85 -43.82 -7.07
CA LEU A 236 -23.62 -44.03 -8.50
C LEU A 236 -22.93 -45.36 -8.77
N GLU A 237 -22.01 -45.79 -7.92
CA GLU A 237 -21.36 -47.11 -8.01
C GLU A 237 -22.40 -48.23 -7.91
N VAL A 238 -23.27 -48.18 -6.89
CA VAL A 238 -24.37 -49.14 -6.73
C VAL A 238 -25.32 -49.13 -7.94
N GLN A 239 -25.62 -47.95 -8.49
CA GLN A 239 -26.44 -47.85 -9.70
C GLN A 239 -25.76 -48.47 -10.93
N CYS A 240 -24.46 -48.25 -11.10
CA CYS A 240 -23.66 -48.85 -12.17
C CYS A 240 -23.63 -50.38 -12.05
N ASP A 241 -23.43 -50.91 -10.85
CA ASP A 241 -23.45 -52.35 -10.59
C ASP A 241 -24.83 -52.97 -10.89
N ALA A 242 -25.90 -52.30 -10.47
CA ALA A 242 -27.26 -52.73 -10.77
C ALA A 242 -27.53 -52.75 -12.29
N LEU A 243 -27.09 -51.72 -13.01
CA LEU A 243 -27.19 -51.67 -14.48
C LEU A 243 -26.35 -52.75 -15.15
N TYR A 244 -25.13 -52.98 -14.68
CA TYR A 244 -24.26 -54.05 -15.20
C TYR A 244 -24.90 -55.42 -15.04
N LEU A 245 -25.45 -55.71 -13.85
CA LEU A 245 -26.19 -56.94 -13.59
C LEU A 245 -27.44 -57.04 -14.48
N LYS A 246 -28.15 -55.94 -14.70
CA LYS A 246 -29.32 -55.90 -15.59
C LYS A 246 -28.94 -56.23 -17.03
N ILE A 247 -27.87 -55.65 -17.55
CA ILE A 247 -27.34 -55.93 -18.90
C ILE A 247 -26.94 -57.40 -19.00
N LYS A 248 -26.23 -57.93 -18.02
CA LYS A 248 -25.82 -59.34 -18.00
C LYS A 248 -27.01 -60.29 -17.96
N SER A 249 -28.05 -59.96 -17.20
CA SER A 249 -29.30 -60.71 -17.16
C SER A 249 -29.99 -60.72 -18.53
N LEU A 250 -30.13 -59.54 -19.17
CA LEU A 250 -30.74 -59.43 -20.50
C LEU A 250 -29.94 -60.19 -21.56
N HIS A 251 -28.60 -60.16 -21.48
CA HIS A 251 -27.75 -60.92 -22.39
C HIS A 251 -27.99 -62.44 -22.27
N LEU A 252 -28.09 -62.95 -21.04
CA LEU A 252 -28.38 -64.37 -20.80
C LEU A 252 -29.80 -64.74 -21.24
N GLU A 253 -30.77 -63.85 -21.04
CA GLU A 253 -32.15 -64.02 -21.51
C GLU A 253 -32.21 -64.14 -23.04
N ILE A 254 -31.54 -63.23 -23.77
CA ILE A 254 -31.43 -63.30 -25.23
C ILE A 254 -30.76 -64.60 -25.68
N LEU A 255 -29.67 -65.02 -25.02
CA LEU A 255 -29.01 -66.28 -25.34
C LEU A 255 -29.93 -67.49 -25.12
N TYR A 256 -30.67 -67.50 -24.01
CA TYR A 256 -31.62 -68.56 -23.69
C TYR A 256 -32.76 -68.63 -24.71
N GLU A 257 -33.32 -67.48 -25.10
CA GLU A 257 -34.38 -67.40 -26.13
C GLU A 257 -33.87 -67.80 -27.52
N THR A 258 -32.64 -67.42 -27.88
CA THR A 258 -32.08 -67.67 -29.22
C THR A 258 -31.59 -69.12 -29.38
N TYR A 259 -30.94 -69.66 -28.35
CA TYR A 259 -30.32 -70.98 -28.36
C TYR A 259 -31.11 -71.97 -27.52
N THR A 260 -32.29 -72.33 -28.01
CA THR A 260 -33.11 -73.38 -27.43
C THR A 260 -32.61 -74.77 -27.87
N GLU A 261 -33.04 -75.81 -27.16
CA GLU A 261 -32.72 -77.22 -27.49
C GLU A 261 -33.13 -77.61 -28.92
N GLN A 262 -34.10 -76.90 -29.51
CA GLN A 262 -34.56 -77.13 -30.87
C GLN A 262 -33.78 -76.29 -31.91
N THR A 263 -33.45 -75.04 -31.60
CA THR A 263 -32.75 -74.16 -32.55
C THR A 263 -31.29 -74.55 -32.73
N VAL A 264 -30.61 -75.04 -31.68
CA VAL A 264 -29.20 -75.43 -31.75
C VAL A 264 -28.93 -76.58 -32.75
N PRO A 265 -29.64 -77.72 -32.71
CA PRO A 265 -29.49 -78.78 -33.71
C PRO A 265 -29.86 -78.32 -35.12
N ALA A 266 -30.89 -77.48 -35.26
CA ALA A 266 -31.29 -76.92 -36.55
C ALA A 266 -30.20 -76.03 -37.16
N LEU A 267 -29.62 -75.11 -36.37
CA LEU A 267 -28.49 -74.28 -36.78
C LEU A 267 -27.25 -75.11 -37.14
N LYS A 268 -26.94 -76.16 -36.36
CA LYS A 268 -25.85 -77.09 -36.69
C LYS A 268 -26.08 -77.81 -38.02
N LYS A 269 -27.32 -78.22 -38.31
CA LYS A 269 -27.67 -78.85 -39.59
C LYS A 269 -27.52 -77.88 -40.75
N ILE A 270 -28.00 -76.65 -40.60
CA ILE A 270 -27.86 -75.58 -41.60
C ILE A 270 -26.37 -75.27 -41.84
N SER A 271 -25.58 -75.11 -40.77
CA SER A 271 -24.14 -74.88 -40.86
C SER A 271 -23.44 -76.00 -41.63
N LYS A 272 -23.76 -77.26 -41.29
CA LYS A 272 -23.18 -78.42 -41.98
C LYS A 272 -23.57 -78.45 -43.47
N GLU A 273 -24.82 -78.15 -43.80
CA GLU A 273 -25.26 -78.11 -45.20
C GLU A 273 -24.56 -76.98 -45.97
N LEU A 274 -24.42 -75.79 -45.38
CA LEU A 274 -23.67 -74.68 -45.95
C LEU A 274 -22.19 -75.03 -46.17
N GLU A 275 -21.54 -75.66 -45.19
CA GLU A 275 -20.15 -76.12 -45.30
C GLU A 275 -20.01 -77.09 -46.48
N THR A 276 -20.88 -78.11 -46.56
CA THR A 276 -20.83 -79.09 -47.66
C THR A 276 -21.09 -78.46 -49.02
N LYS A 277 -21.99 -77.49 -49.12
CA LYS A 277 -22.23 -76.75 -50.38
C LYS A 277 -21.05 -75.86 -50.73
N SER A 278 -20.42 -75.21 -49.75
CA SER A 278 -19.21 -74.41 -49.96
C SER A 278 -18.07 -75.27 -50.49
N GLU A 279 -17.81 -76.41 -49.86
CA GLU A 279 -16.81 -77.38 -50.31
C GLU A 279 -17.13 -77.91 -51.72
N GLN A 280 -18.40 -78.20 -52.02
CA GLN A 280 -18.82 -78.63 -53.35
C GLN A 280 -18.55 -77.53 -54.40
N ILE A 281 -18.94 -76.28 -54.13
CA ILE A 281 -18.71 -75.15 -55.03
C ILE A 281 -17.21 -74.91 -55.23
N GLU A 282 -16.40 -74.97 -54.17
CA GLU A 282 -14.95 -74.85 -54.28
C GLU A 282 -14.35 -75.96 -55.14
N ASN A 283 -14.83 -77.19 -54.99
CA ASN A 283 -14.42 -78.31 -55.82
C ASN A 283 -14.84 -78.13 -57.29
N GLU A 284 -16.04 -77.63 -57.55
CA GLU A 284 -16.53 -77.32 -58.90
C GLU A 284 -15.75 -76.18 -59.55
N ILE A 285 -15.41 -75.14 -58.78
CA ILE A 285 -14.52 -74.05 -59.22
C ILE A 285 -13.15 -74.62 -59.57
N ARG A 286 -12.55 -75.43 -58.70
CA ARG A 286 -11.24 -76.05 -58.94
C ARG A 286 -11.26 -76.94 -60.18
N ALA A 287 -12.31 -77.74 -60.35
CA ALA A 287 -12.50 -78.58 -61.54
C ALA A 287 -12.66 -77.75 -62.82
N SER A 288 -13.44 -76.66 -62.76
CA SER A 288 -13.66 -75.74 -63.88
C SER A 288 -12.37 -74.99 -64.25
N GLN A 289 -11.59 -74.55 -63.27
CA GLN A 289 -10.27 -73.94 -63.48
C GLN A 289 -9.31 -74.93 -64.13
N LEU A 290 -9.27 -76.18 -63.67
CA LEU A 290 -8.44 -77.23 -64.29
C LEU A 290 -8.85 -77.47 -65.75
N ARG A 291 -10.16 -77.53 -66.01
CA ARG A 291 -10.69 -77.68 -67.38
C ARG A 291 -10.34 -76.49 -68.26
N LEU A 292 -10.47 -75.26 -67.75
CA LEU A 292 -10.08 -74.05 -68.45
C LEU A 292 -8.58 -74.04 -68.77
N ASN A 293 -7.73 -74.43 -67.81
CA ASN A 293 -6.29 -74.53 -68.02
C ASN A 293 -5.94 -75.56 -69.11
N ARG A 294 -6.62 -76.71 -69.15
CA ARG A 294 -6.48 -77.71 -70.23
C ARG A 294 -6.89 -77.14 -71.59
N TYR A 295 -8.00 -76.41 -71.67
CA TYR A 295 -8.38 -75.75 -72.93
C TYR A 295 -7.38 -74.68 -73.34
N LYS A 296 -6.83 -73.92 -72.38
CA LYS A 296 -5.81 -72.91 -72.65
C LYS A 296 -4.52 -73.52 -73.21
N SER A 297 -4.07 -74.66 -72.68
CA SER A 297 -2.88 -75.35 -73.22
C SER A 297 -3.11 -75.89 -74.63
N VAL A 298 -4.28 -76.46 -74.91
CA VAL A 298 -4.64 -76.95 -76.26
C VAL A 298 -4.88 -75.79 -77.24
N GLY A 299 -5.37 -74.65 -76.75
CA GLY A 299 -5.66 -73.47 -77.57
C GLY A 299 -4.46 -72.94 -78.33
N GLU A 300 -3.25 -73.02 -77.75
CA GLU A 300 -2.02 -72.59 -78.43
C GLU A 300 -1.66 -73.54 -79.59
N GLU A 301 -1.76 -74.85 -79.38
CA GLU A 301 -1.54 -75.86 -80.42
C GLU A 301 -2.57 -75.73 -81.55
N PHE A 302 -3.84 -75.51 -81.20
CA PHE A 302 -4.91 -75.28 -82.16
C PHE A 302 -4.71 -73.98 -82.95
N ASN A 303 -4.28 -72.89 -82.30
CA ASN A 303 -3.95 -71.64 -82.99
C ASN A 303 -2.79 -71.82 -83.98
N CYS A 304 -1.78 -72.62 -83.66
CA CYS A 304 -0.71 -72.98 -84.59
C CYS A 304 -1.25 -73.75 -85.80
N LEU A 305 -2.12 -74.75 -85.58
CA LEU A 305 -2.75 -75.51 -86.66
C LEU A 305 -3.64 -74.62 -87.54
N VAL A 306 -4.42 -73.72 -86.95
CA VAL A 306 -5.25 -72.74 -87.69
C VAL A 306 -4.38 -71.81 -88.53
N LYS A 307 -3.24 -71.34 -87.99
CA LYS A 307 -2.28 -70.53 -88.76
C LYS A 307 -1.72 -71.31 -89.95
N GLU A 308 -1.27 -72.54 -89.76
CA GLU A 308 -0.76 -73.38 -90.87
C GLU A 308 -1.83 -73.68 -91.92
N TYR A 309 -3.05 -74.01 -91.49
CA TYR A 309 -4.18 -74.22 -92.40
C TYR A 309 -4.53 -72.94 -93.17
N SER A 310 -4.47 -71.77 -92.52
CA SER A 310 -4.74 -70.48 -93.17
C SER A 310 -3.70 -70.14 -94.24
N LYS A 311 -2.40 -70.35 -93.96
CA LYS A 311 -1.32 -70.24 -94.94
C LYS A 311 -1.53 -71.18 -96.12
N LEU A 312 -1.87 -72.44 -95.85
CA LEU A 312 -2.11 -73.43 -96.91
C LEU A 312 -3.30 -73.04 -97.79
N ARG A 313 -4.38 -72.52 -97.19
CA ARG A 313 -5.55 -72.01 -97.91
C ARG A 313 -5.21 -70.80 -98.78
N GLU A 314 -4.41 -69.87 -98.27
CA GLU A 314 -3.91 -68.71 -99.03
C GLU A 314 -3.05 -69.17 -100.22
N ALA A 315 -2.13 -70.12 -100.01
CA ALA A 315 -1.29 -70.68 -101.05
C ALA A 315 -2.10 -71.43 -102.12
N ILE A 316 -3.13 -72.19 -101.72
CA ILE A 316 -4.06 -72.84 -102.67
C ILE A 316 -4.81 -71.78 -103.48
N LYS A 317 -5.29 -70.71 -102.83
CA LYS A 317 -5.99 -69.60 -103.51
C LYS A 317 -5.07 -68.88 -104.49
N GLN A 318 -3.82 -68.61 -104.12
CA GLN A 318 -2.80 -68.04 -105.01
C GLN A 318 -2.50 -68.95 -106.19
N LYS A 319 -2.27 -70.25 -105.96
CA LYS A 319 -2.04 -71.21 -107.05
C LYS A 319 -3.23 -71.32 -108.00
N ARG A 320 -4.47 -71.35 -107.47
CA ARG A 320 -5.69 -71.32 -108.29
C ARG A 320 -5.79 -70.03 -109.11
N TRP A 321 -5.53 -68.88 -108.50
CA TRP A 321 -5.49 -67.61 -109.21
C TRP A 321 -4.44 -67.58 -110.31
N THR A 322 -3.24 -68.13 -110.07
CA THR A 322 -2.18 -68.27 -111.08
C THR A 322 -2.61 -69.19 -112.23
N LEU A 323 -3.27 -70.31 -111.92
CA LEU A 323 -3.82 -71.22 -112.94
C LEU A 323 -4.91 -70.55 -113.78
N ASP A 324 -5.81 -69.79 -113.16
CA ASP A 324 -6.85 -69.03 -113.85
C ASP A 324 -6.23 -67.93 -114.74
N LYS A 325 -5.18 -67.25 -114.26
CA LYS A 325 -4.41 -66.32 -115.09
C LYS A 325 -3.70 -67.01 -116.26
N LEU A 326 -3.03 -68.14 -116.04
CA LEU A 326 -2.39 -68.91 -117.12
C LEU A 326 -3.41 -69.37 -118.18
N LYS A 327 -4.60 -69.82 -117.77
CA LYS A 327 -5.70 -70.12 -118.71
C LYS A 327 -6.16 -68.89 -119.49
N SER A 328 -6.17 -67.71 -118.87
CA SER A 328 -6.49 -66.46 -119.58
C SER A 328 -5.40 -66.00 -120.55
N TYR A 329 -4.13 -66.33 -120.30
CA TYR A 329 -3.01 -66.05 -121.22
C TYR A 329 -2.88 -67.08 -122.35
N SER A 330 -3.33 -68.33 -122.16
CA SER A 330 -3.34 -69.34 -123.24
C SER A 330 -4.56 -69.24 -124.17
N SER A 331 -5.41 -68.23 -123.98
CA SER A 331 -6.59 -67.93 -124.81
C SER A 331 -6.46 -66.61 -125.57
N ASN A 332 -5.24 -66.07 -125.65
CA ASN A 332 -4.76 -65.06 -126.61
C ASN A 332 -3.53 -65.64 -127.31
#